data_AF-A0A7S2ATZ7-F1
#
_entry.id   AF-A0A7S2ATZ7-F1
#
_cell.length_a   1.000
_cell.length_b   1.000
_cell.length_c   1.000
_cell.angle_alpha   90.00
_cell.angle_beta   90.00
_cell.angle_gamma   90.00
#
_symmetry.space_group_name_H-M   'P 1'
#
loop_
_entity.id
_entity.type
_entity.pdbx_description
1 polymer ?
#
loop_
_entity_poly.entity_id
_entity_poly.type
_entity_poly.pdbx_seq_one_letter_code
_entity_poly.pdbx_strand_id
1 'polypeptide(L)'
;NGDASKLRVLGRVSAQGKSTCYLNIHQSMQYMLAVNYWDAKVNLMQLDAQGNISGVREINMQPGASYVENNRPTREEHWQYRQRWPHSHCIVTEPYTSRLHFVSDLGLDKVFVYRVDMVAGAMRLRA
;
A
#
# COMPACT_ATOMS: atom_id res chain seq x y z
N ASN A 1 -31.16 -20.87 -13.73
CA ASN A 1 -29.76 -21.24 -13.43
C ASN A 1 -28.85 -20.12 -13.92
N GLY A 2 -28.58 -19.12 -13.08
CA GLY A 2 -27.99 -17.83 -13.49
C GLY A 2 -26.49 -17.70 -13.17
N ASP A 3 -25.73 -17.28 -14.17
CA ASP A 3 -24.68 -16.23 -14.15
C ASP A 3 -23.57 -16.25 -13.07
N ALA A 4 -23.10 -17.43 -12.63
CA ALA A 4 -21.99 -17.55 -11.67
C ALA A 4 -20.58 -17.22 -12.25
N SER A 5 -20.47 -16.75 -13.50
CA SER A 5 -19.19 -16.55 -14.19
C SER A 5 -18.76 -15.08 -14.38
N LYS A 6 -19.53 -14.11 -13.87
CA LYS A 6 -19.21 -12.68 -14.01
C LYS A 6 -18.72 -12.08 -12.70
N LEU A 7 -17.62 -11.32 -12.78
CA LEU A 7 -17.15 -10.51 -11.66
C LEU A 7 -18.19 -9.43 -11.34
N ARG A 8 -18.55 -9.32 -10.06
CA ARG A 8 -19.42 -8.26 -9.54
C ARG A 8 -18.62 -7.37 -8.62
N VAL A 9 -18.73 -6.05 -8.83
CA VAL A 9 -18.15 -5.06 -7.93
C VAL A 9 -18.85 -5.13 -6.59
N LEU A 10 -18.10 -5.37 -5.52
CA LEU A 10 -18.60 -5.39 -4.14
C LEU A 10 -18.64 -3.97 -3.54
N GLY A 11 -17.68 -3.12 -3.89
CA GLY A 11 -17.60 -1.75 -3.40
C GLY A 11 -16.50 -0.94 -4.07
N ARG A 12 -16.44 0.34 -3.73
CA ARG A 12 -15.37 1.27 -4.13
C ARG A 12 -14.96 2.11 -2.94
N VAL A 13 -13.66 2.18 -2.69
CA VAL A 13 -13.07 2.99 -1.62
C VAL A 13 -11.83 3.68 -2.17
N SER A 14 -11.62 4.93 -1.76
CA SER A 14 -10.38 5.65 -2.07
C SER A 14 -9.22 5.03 -1.31
N ALA A 15 -8.13 4.72 -2.01
CA ALA A 15 -6.87 4.35 -1.38
C ALA A 15 -6.19 5.53 -0.67
N GLN A 16 -6.67 6.77 -0.80
CA GLN A 16 -6.03 7.97 -0.22
C GLN A 16 -4.55 8.17 -0.61
N GLY A 17 -4.13 7.59 -1.74
CA GLY A 17 -2.83 7.82 -2.37
C GLY A 17 -2.96 7.98 -3.87
N LYS A 18 -1.83 8.19 -4.54
CA LYS A 18 -1.75 8.44 -5.97
C LYS A 18 -1.07 7.28 -6.68
N SER A 19 -1.69 6.80 -7.76
CA SER A 19 -1.19 5.69 -8.58
C SER A 19 -1.02 4.40 -7.76
N THR A 20 -2.10 3.92 -7.13
CA THR A 20 -2.12 2.62 -6.44
C THR A 20 -1.73 1.52 -7.42
N CYS A 21 -0.63 0.81 -7.14
CA CYS A 21 0.01 -0.10 -8.09
C CYS A 21 0.17 -1.52 -7.57
N TYR A 22 -0.06 -1.75 -6.28
CA TYR A 22 0.07 -3.07 -5.68
C TYR A 22 -0.92 -3.25 -4.53
N LEU A 23 -1.53 -4.43 -4.46
CA LEU A 23 -2.44 -4.85 -3.39
C LEU A 23 -1.99 -6.20 -2.85
N ASN A 24 -2.10 -6.40 -1.55
CA ASN A 24 -1.86 -7.68 -0.88
C ASN A 24 -2.88 -7.88 0.24
N ILE A 25 -3.29 -9.12 0.50
CA ILE A 25 -4.25 -9.43 1.58
C ILE A 25 -3.47 -10.07 2.73
N HIS A 26 -3.63 -9.50 3.93
CA HIS A 26 -3.03 -10.08 5.13
C HIS A 26 -3.69 -11.43 5.45
N GLN A 27 -2.91 -12.39 5.98
CA GLN A 27 -3.37 -13.76 6.24
C GLN A 27 -4.62 -13.86 7.15
N SER A 28 -4.89 -12.84 7.98
CA SER A 28 -6.10 -12.80 8.81
C SER A 28 -7.39 -12.50 8.04
N MET A 29 -7.28 -12.10 6.76
CA MET A 29 -8.38 -11.60 5.92
C MET A 29 -9.10 -10.36 6.45
N GLN A 30 -8.59 -9.73 7.52
CA GLN A 30 -9.15 -8.51 8.10
C GLN A 30 -8.52 -7.23 7.52
N TYR A 31 -7.39 -7.37 6.81
CA TYR A 31 -6.66 -6.24 6.29
C TYR A 31 -6.20 -6.46 4.85
N MET A 32 -6.30 -5.39 4.06
CA MET A 32 -5.66 -5.26 2.76
C MET A 32 -4.55 -4.23 2.86
N LEU A 33 -3.38 -4.58 2.32
CA LEU A 33 -2.23 -3.72 2.21
C LEU A 33 -2.22 -3.11 0.80
N ALA A 34 -2.09 -1.80 0.69
CA ALA A 34 -2.07 -1.11 -0.60
C ALA A 34 -0.86 -0.19 -0.73
N VAL A 35 -0.21 -0.21 -1.89
CA VAL A 35 0.95 0.64 -2.19
C VAL A 35 0.60 1.63 -3.29
N ASN A 36 0.97 2.89 -3.07
CA ASN A 36 0.75 4.00 -3.99
C ASN A 36 2.09 4.53 -4.48
N TYR A 37 2.31 4.43 -5.80
CA TYR A 37 3.60 4.72 -6.40
C TYR A 37 3.99 6.20 -6.32
N TRP A 38 3.06 7.07 -6.70
CA TRP A 38 3.40 8.46 -6.99
C TRP A 38 3.67 9.28 -5.72
N ASP A 39 2.96 9.01 -4.63
CA ASP A 39 3.14 9.67 -3.34
C ASP A 39 3.71 8.74 -2.24
N ALA A 40 4.20 7.57 -2.64
CA ALA A 40 4.87 6.57 -1.78
C ALA A 40 4.11 6.18 -0.50
N LYS A 41 2.78 6.30 -0.51
CA LYS A 41 1.94 5.88 0.61
C LYS A 41 1.78 4.37 0.63
N VAL A 42 1.98 3.77 1.80
CA VAL A 42 1.70 2.37 2.07
C VAL A 42 0.56 2.29 3.10
N ASN A 43 -0.59 1.80 2.66
CA ASN A 43 -1.80 1.85 3.45
C ASN A 43 -2.16 0.49 4.03
N LEU A 44 -2.69 0.52 5.25
CA LEU A 44 -3.44 -0.57 5.84
C LEU A 44 -4.93 -0.25 5.69
N MET A 45 -5.68 -1.09 4.99
CA MET A 45 -7.11 -0.93 4.77
C MET A 45 -7.88 -2.03 5.49
N GLN A 46 -8.98 -1.68 6.16
CA GLN A 46 -9.81 -2.64 6.88
C GLN A 46 -10.72 -3.38 5.91
N LEU A 47 -10.84 -4.70 6.10
CA LEU A 47 -11.84 -5.54 5.44
C LEU A 47 -12.90 -5.95 6.47
N ASP A 48 -14.16 -6.04 6.04
CA ASP A 48 -15.24 -6.64 6.80
C ASP A 48 -15.33 -8.17 6.57
N ALA A 49 -16.23 -8.83 7.29
CA ALA A 49 -16.42 -10.28 7.20
C ALA A 49 -16.95 -10.76 5.82
N GLN A 50 -17.43 -9.84 4.98
CA GLN A 50 -17.93 -10.10 3.64
C GLN A 50 -16.88 -9.77 2.56
N GLY A 51 -15.68 -9.32 2.98
CA GLY A 51 -14.58 -8.94 2.10
C GLY A 51 -14.73 -7.54 1.50
N ASN A 52 -15.67 -6.71 1.98
CA ASN A 52 -15.72 -5.32 1.56
C ASN A 52 -14.64 -4.51 2.27
N ILE A 53 -14.09 -3.53 1.56
CA ILE A 53 -13.14 -2.58 2.12
C ILE A 53 -13.93 -1.53 2.91
N SER A 54 -13.71 -1.45 4.23
CA SER A 54 -14.38 -0.48 5.09
C SER A 54 -13.74 0.90 5.06
N GLY A 55 -12.46 1.00 4.66
CA GLY A 55 -11.72 2.26 4.61
C GLY A 55 -10.22 2.09 4.77
N VAL A 56 -9.48 3.19 4.58
CA VAL A 56 -8.07 3.28 4.99
C VAL A 56 -8.03 3.44 6.50
N ARG A 57 -7.30 2.54 7.17
CA ARG A 57 -7.10 2.56 8.61
C ARG A 57 -5.83 3.31 9.01
N GLU A 58 -4.75 3.10 8.28
CA GLU A 58 -3.48 3.77 8.52
C GLU A 58 -2.76 4.03 7.20
N ILE A 59 -2.03 5.14 7.14
CA ILE A 59 -1.18 5.53 6.01
C ILE A 59 0.25 5.67 6.54
N ASN A 60 1.15 4.84 6.02
CA ASN A 60 2.58 4.94 6.28
C ASN A 60 3.27 5.65 5.12
N MET A 61 4.25 6.48 5.44
CA MET A 61 5.05 7.23 4.48
C MET A 61 6.51 7.22 4.89
N GLN A 62 7.40 7.06 3.92
CA GLN A 62 8.84 7.20 4.16
C GLN A 62 9.22 8.68 4.30
N PRO A 63 10.31 8.99 5.04
CA PRO A 63 10.89 10.33 5.01
C PRO A 63 11.12 10.81 3.57
N GLY A 64 10.68 12.03 3.27
CA GLY A 64 10.76 12.62 1.93
C GLY A 64 9.53 12.39 1.05
N ALA A 65 8.58 11.52 1.41
CA ALA A 65 7.36 11.31 0.63
C ALA A 65 6.48 12.57 0.54
N SER A 66 6.56 13.47 1.53
CA SER A 66 5.89 14.78 1.51
C SER A 66 6.35 15.69 0.37
N TYR A 67 7.47 15.37 -0.30
CA TYR A 67 7.94 16.11 -1.48
C TYR A 67 6.84 16.25 -2.53
N VAL A 68 6.08 15.18 -2.78
CA VAL A 68 5.05 15.12 -3.82
C VAL A 68 3.87 16.02 -3.49
N GLU A 69 3.47 16.08 -2.23
CA GLU A 69 2.40 16.95 -1.76
C GLU A 69 2.83 18.42 -1.79
N ASN A 70 4.04 18.70 -1.30
CA ASN A 70 4.57 20.05 -1.14
C ASN A 70 4.97 20.71 -2.46
N ASN A 71 5.56 19.94 -3.38
CA ASN A 71 6.17 20.48 -4.60
C ASN A 71 5.35 20.18 -5.86
N ARG A 72 4.49 19.14 -5.80
CA ARG A 72 3.66 18.71 -6.95
C ARG A 72 4.49 18.53 -8.23
N PRO A 73 5.53 17.67 -8.21
CA PRO A 73 6.45 17.53 -9.33
C PRO A 73 5.72 17.14 -10.61
N THR A 74 6.22 17.57 -11.75
CA THR A 74 5.67 17.14 -13.05
C THR A 74 6.11 15.72 -13.38
N ARG A 75 5.50 15.14 -14.42
CA ARG A 75 5.93 13.83 -14.93
C ARG A 75 7.36 13.87 -15.48
N GLU A 76 7.74 14.98 -16.09
CA GLU A 76 9.07 15.23 -16.65
C GLU A 76 10.11 15.30 -15.52
N GLU A 77 9.82 16.04 -14.46
CA GLU A 77 10.71 16.10 -13.29
C GLU A 77 10.86 14.71 -12.65
N HIS A 78 9.74 14.01 -12.43
CA HIS A 78 9.75 12.65 -11.90
C HIS A 78 10.60 11.72 -12.78
N TRP A 79 10.47 11.78 -14.11
CA TRP A 79 11.27 10.96 -15.02
C TRP A 79 12.77 11.27 -14.95
N GLN A 80 13.14 12.55 -14.83
CA GLN A 80 14.53 12.98 -14.74
C GLN A 80 15.17 12.68 -13.39
N TYR A 81 14.39 12.72 -12.31
CA TYR A 81 14.89 12.66 -10.93
C TYR A 81 14.21 11.55 -10.10
N ARG A 82 14.08 10.34 -10.66
CA ARG A 82 13.34 9.24 -10.04
C ARG A 82 13.80 8.87 -8.62
N GLN A 83 15.07 9.09 -8.29
CA GLN A 83 15.65 8.74 -6.98
C GLN A 83 15.72 9.92 -5.99
N ARG A 84 15.07 11.04 -6.30
CA ARG A 84 15.14 12.24 -5.46
C ARG A 84 14.19 12.18 -4.26
N TRP A 85 13.15 11.37 -4.32
CA TRP A 85 12.17 11.16 -3.24
C TRP A 85 11.65 9.71 -3.27
N PRO A 86 10.88 9.25 -2.26
CA PRO A 86 10.39 7.88 -2.21
C PRO A 86 9.34 7.56 -3.28
N HIS A 87 9.36 6.31 -3.76
CA HIS A 87 8.43 5.75 -4.76
C HIS A 87 8.16 4.28 -4.44
N SER A 88 7.36 4.02 -3.40
CA SER A 88 6.98 2.66 -3.00
C SER A 88 6.17 1.97 -4.10
N HIS A 89 6.55 0.75 -4.50
CA HIS A 89 6.01 0.14 -5.73
C HIS A 89 5.41 -1.26 -5.54
N CYS A 90 5.84 -2.00 -4.52
CA CYS A 90 5.44 -3.40 -4.33
C CYS A 90 5.37 -3.72 -2.84
N ILE A 91 4.45 -4.60 -2.42
CA ILE A 91 4.40 -5.14 -1.06
C ILE A 91 4.19 -6.65 -1.07
N VAL A 92 5.23 -7.41 -0.71
CA VAL A 92 5.21 -8.88 -0.73
C VAL A 92 5.31 -9.43 0.69
N THR A 93 4.41 -10.34 1.03
CA THR A 93 4.41 -11.04 2.32
C THR A 93 5.39 -12.20 2.27
N GLU A 94 6.20 -12.36 3.33
CA GLU A 94 7.10 -13.50 3.45
C GLU A 94 6.32 -14.83 3.55
N PRO A 95 6.79 -15.91 2.90
CA PRO A 95 5.98 -17.11 2.69
C PRO A 95 5.96 -18.10 3.88
N TYR A 96 6.78 -17.92 4.90
CA TYR A 96 6.98 -18.90 5.98
C TYR A 96 6.04 -18.67 7.16
N THR A 97 6.00 -17.46 7.70
CA THR A 97 5.16 -17.12 8.88
C THR A 97 4.02 -16.15 8.54
N SER A 98 4.02 -15.60 7.33
CA SER A 98 3.13 -14.52 6.87
C SER A 98 3.08 -13.31 7.82
N ARG A 99 4.18 -12.99 8.51
CA ARG A 99 4.26 -11.91 9.51
C ARG A 99 4.97 -10.66 9.03
N LEU A 100 5.84 -10.79 8.04
CA LEU A 100 6.63 -9.68 7.49
C LEU A 100 6.17 -9.34 6.08
N HIS A 101 6.12 -8.05 5.79
CA HIS A 101 5.76 -7.51 4.50
C HIS A 101 6.89 -6.64 3.98
N PHE A 102 7.46 -7.00 2.84
CA PHE A 102 8.57 -6.30 2.20
C PHE A 102 8.04 -5.29 1.20
N VAL A 103 8.33 -4.02 1.43
CA VAL A 103 7.98 -2.91 0.54
C VAL A 103 9.21 -2.46 -0.23
N SER A 104 9.18 -2.66 -1.55
CA SER A 104 10.23 -2.11 -2.42
C SER A 104 9.92 -0.64 -2.73
N ASP A 105 10.90 0.22 -2.49
CA ASP A 105 10.85 1.64 -2.83
C ASP A 105 11.89 1.97 -3.91
N LEU A 106 11.40 2.27 -5.11
CA LEU A 106 12.25 2.54 -6.28
C LEU A 106 12.96 3.89 -6.21
N GLY A 107 12.43 4.82 -5.41
CA GLY A 107 12.99 6.16 -5.29
C GLY A 107 14.11 6.23 -4.26
N LEU A 108 14.05 5.38 -3.23
CA LEU A 108 15.08 5.30 -2.20
C LEU A 108 16.10 4.18 -2.42
N ASP A 109 15.94 3.36 -3.46
CA ASP A 109 16.72 2.14 -3.71
C ASP A 109 16.79 1.25 -2.45
N LYS A 110 15.66 1.07 -1.77
CA LYS A 110 15.55 0.38 -0.47
C LYS A 110 14.36 -0.57 -0.42
N VAL A 111 14.50 -1.59 0.43
CA VAL A 111 13.40 -2.47 0.83
C VAL A 111 13.10 -2.25 2.31
N PHE A 112 11.88 -1.84 2.60
CA PHE A 112 11.39 -1.65 3.96
C PHE A 112 10.65 -2.90 4.44
N VAL A 113 10.80 -3.25 5.71
CA VAL A 113 10.12 -4.40 6.30
C VAL A 113 9.05 -3.91 7.25
N TYR A 114 7.83 -4.35 7.05
CA TYR A 114 6.69 -4.02 7.90
C TYR A 114 6.12 -5.27 8.58
N ARG A 115 5.43 -5.05 9.70
CA ARG A 115 4.58 -6.04 10.37
C ARG A 115 3.23 -5.42 10.68
N VAL A 116 2.15 -6.18 10.49
CA VAL A 116 0.83 -5.80 11.00
C VAL A 116 0.73 -6.15 12.49
N ASP A 117 0.50 -5.13 13.31
CA ASP A 117 0.07 -5.26 14.70
C ASP A 117 -1.45 -5.44 14.70
N MET A 118 -1.91 -6.65 15.00
CA MET A 118 -3.34 -6.99 14.99
C MET A 118 -4.12 -6.34 16.13
N VAL A 119 -3.46 -6.00 17.25
CA VAL A 119 -4.12 -5.42 18.42
C VAL A 119 -4.31 -3.91 18.19
N ALA A 120 -3.26 -3.22 17.78
CA ALA A 120 -3.35 -1.80 17.42
C ALA A 120 -4.06 -1.58 16.07
N GLY A 121 -4.12 -2.64 15.24
CA GLY A 121 -4.51 -2.61 13.83
C GLY A 121 -3.75 -1.55 13.05
N ALA A 122 -2.44 -1.67 13.10
CA ALA A 122 -1.50 -0.76 12.48
C ALA A 122 -0.39 -1.55 11.80
N MET A 123 0.23 -0.96 10.80
CA MET A 123 1.35 -1.51 10.08
C MET A 123 2.62 -0.78 10.54
N ARG A 124 3.49 -1.51 11.24
CA ARG A 124 4.69 -0.96 11.89
C ARG A 124 5.92 -1.24 11.04
N LEU A 125 6.68 -0.19 10.77
CA LEU A 125 8.01 -0.33 10.19
C LEU A 125 8.91 -1.05 11.20
N ARG A 126 9.63 -2.06 10.74
CA ARG A 126 10.65 -2.74 11.52
C ARG A 126 11.98 -2.03 11.31
N ALA A 127 12.62 -1.62 12.41
CA ALA A 127 14.00 -1.14 12.39
C ALA A 127 14.97 -2.29 12.09
#